data_AF-A0A352XVD6-F1
#
_entry.id   AF-A0A352XVD6-F1
#
_cell.length_a   1.000
_cell.length_b   1.000
_cell.length_c   1.000
_cell.angle_alpha   90.00
_cell.angle_beta   90.00
_cell.angle_gamma   90.00
#
_symmetry.space_group_name_H-M   'P 1'
#
loop_
_entity.id
_entity.type
_entity.pdbx_description
1 polymer ?
#
loop_
_entity_poly.entity_id
_entity_poly.type
_entity_poly.pdbx_seq_one_letter_code
_entity_poly.pdbx_strand_id
1 'polypeptide(L)'
;MGKRGARLFQQEVATSETGWNIVELESRRQLRQKVNELIRLSNISTFATSEMQQQLLLGVAMFGSRLAAQLVRLLQSDDQQKRQHIVWLLTLLDDKDTIPLLQRMSQNEQLARSVRLSASLALAGMGATAESTEHYQRKSSYAIG
;
A
#
# COMPACT_ATOMS: atom_id res chain seq x y z
N MET A 1 1.19 71.42 -13.52
CA MET A 1 2.24 70.41 -13.25
C MET A 1 1.54 69.20 -12.63
N GLY A 2 1.71 67.93 -13.00
CA GLY A 2 2.53 67.23 -13.98
C GLY A 2 2.27 65.73 -13.77
N LYS A 3 1.72 65.08 -14.80
CA LYS A 3 2.00 63.71 -15.30
C LYS A 3 2.08 62.50 -14.33
N ARG A 4 1.18 61.53 -14.60
CA ARG A 4 1.40 60.11 -14.95
C ARG A 4 1.98 59.12 -13.91
N GLY A 5 1.36 57.92 -13.87
CA GLY A 5 1.98 56.67 -13.42
C GLY A 5 0.96 55.73 -12.78
N ALA A 6 0.15 55.00 -13.56
CA ALA A 6 0.45 53.61 -13.92
C ALA A 6 0.68 52.68 -12.71
N ARG A 7 -0.37 51.95 -12.32
CA ARG A 7 -0.31 50.64 -11.63
C ARG A 7 -1.56 49.84 -12.05
N LEU A 8 -1.79 49.51 -13.33
CA LEU A 8 -1.20 48.38 -14.07
C LEU A 8 -0.43 47.36 -13.21
N PHE A 9 -1.03 46.17 -13.13
CA PHE A 9 -0.44 44.90 -12.73
C PHE A 9 -0.02 44.74 -11.26
N GLN A 10 -0.97 44.32 -10.42
CA GLN A 10 -0.70 43.25 -9.45
C GLN A 10 -1.42 41.99 -9.94
N GLN A 11 -0.88 41.44 -11.03
CA GLN A 11 -1.07 40.06 -11.41
C GLN A 11 0.33 39.48 -11.39
N GLU A 12 0.72 38.88 -10.27
CA GLU A 12 1.95 38.11 -10.00
C GLU A 12 2.00 38.02 -8.45
N VAL A 13 1.93 36.89 -7.76
CA VAL A 13 2.12 35.48 -8.08
C VAL A 13 1.34 34.69 -7.01
N ALA A 14 0.21 34.08 -7.38
CA ALA A 14 -0.54 33.17 -6.49
C ALA A 14 -0.80 31.82 -7.17
N THR A 15 0.09 31.41 -8.07
CA THR A 15 -0.11 30.23 -8.92
C THR A 15 1.00 29.18 -8.83
N SER A 16 2.06 29.40 -8.05
CA SER A 16 3.19 28.47 -7.97
C SER A 16 3.17 27.54 -6.75
N GLU A 17 2.35 27.78 -5.74
CA GLU A 17 2.23 26.87 -4.58
C GLU A 17 1.09 25.85 -4.71
N THR A 18 0.08 26.15 -5.55
CA THR A 18 -1.11 25.29 -5.71
C THR A 18 -0.85 24.10 -6.64
N GLY A 19 0.07 24.23 -7.60
CA GLY A 19 0.36 23.19 -8.59
C GLY A 19 0.92 21.91 -7.99
N TRP A 20 1.82 22.03 -7.01
CA TRP A 20 2.43 20.89 -6.30
C TRP A 20 1.41 20.13 -5.44
N ASN A 21 0.46 20.87 -4.85
CA ASN A 21 -0.57 20.28 -4.00
C ASN A 21 -1.61 19.50 -4.83
N ILE A 22 -1.96 19.99 -6.02
CA ILE A 22 -2.91 19.34 -6.93
C ILE A 22 -2.36 18.00 -7.46
N VAL A 23 -1.11 17.97 -7.90
CA VAL A 23 -0.49 16.73 -8.43
C VAL A 23 -0.36 15.66 -7.34
N GLU A 24 -0.01 16.04 -6.11
CA GLU A 24 0.06 15.11 -4.99
C GLU A 24 -1.33 14.61 -4.55
N LEU A 25 -2.34 15.49 -4.55
CA LEU A 25 -3.73 15.14 -4.26
C LEU A 25 -4.30 14.17 -5.29
N GLU A 26 -4.01 14.39 -6.57
CA GLU A 26 -4.46 13.51 -7.65
C GLU A 26 -3.79 12.13 -7.55
N SER A 27 -2.48 12.09 -7.29
CA SER A 27 -1.75 10.84 -7.05
C SER A 27 -2.35 10.03 -5.88
N ARG A 28 -2.73 10.70 -4.79
CA ARG A 28 -3.42 10.07 -3.64
C ARG A 28 -4.81 9.57 -4.02
N ARG A 29 -5.53 10.30 -4.87
CA ARG A 29 -6.87 9.93 -5.33
C ARG A 29 -6.80 8.72 -6.26
N GLN A 30 -5.87 8.71 -7.20
CA GLN A 30 -5.62 7.59 -8.11
C GLN A 30 -5.21 6.33 -7.35
N LEU A 31 -4.35 6.46 -6.33
CA LEU A 31 -3.98 5.36 -5.45
C LEU A 31 -5.21 4.74 -4.76
N ARG A 32 -6.06 5.57 -4.16
CA ARG A 32 -7.29 5.08 -3.51
C ARG A 32 -8.26 4.44 -4.51
N GLN A 33 -8.39 5.02 -5.70
CA GLN A 33 -9.22 4.45 -6.76
C GLN A 33 -8.70 3.08 -7.20
N LYS A 34 -7.39 2.96 -7.45
CA LYS A 34 -6.78 1.69 -7.86
C LYS A 34 -6.94 0.62 -6.79
N VAL A 35 -6.77 0.97 -5.52
CA VAL A 35 -6.99 0.02 -4.42
C VAL A 35 -8.45 -0.41 -4.33
N ASN A 36 -9.41 0.51 -4.46
CA ASN A 36 -10.83 0.14 -4.50
C ASN A 36 -11.17 -0.72 -5.72
N GLU A 37 -10.54 -0.46 -6.87
CA GLU A 37 -10.69 -1.26 -8.08
C GLU A 37 -10.17 -2.68 -7.86
N LEU A 38 -8.99 -2.85 -7.27
CA LEU A 38 -8.44 -4.16 -6.92
C LEU A 38 -9.37 -4.93 -5.97
N ILE A 39 -9.91 -4.26 -4.94
CA ILE A 39 -10.87 -4.88 -4.01
C ILE A 39 -12.15 -5.29 -4.75
N ARG A 40 -12.64 -4.44 -5.65
CA ARG A 40 -13.84 -4.73 -6.45
C ARG A 40 -13.61 -5.90 -7.40
N LEU A 41 -12.46 -5.94 -8.08
CA LEU A 41 -12.05 -7.06 -8.92
C LEU A 41 -11.93 -8.34 -8.08
N SER A 42 -11.46 -8.25 -6.84
CA SER A 42 -11.27 -9.42 -5.97
C SER A 42 -12.61 -10.03 -5.55
N ASN A 43 -13.65 -9.21 -5.48
CA ASN A 43 -15.01 -9.63 -5.21
C ASN A 43 -15.65 -10.32 -6.44
N ILE A 44 -15.20 -9.97 -7.64
CA ILE A 44 -15.71 -10.54 -8.89
C ILE A 44 -14.87 -11.80 -9.19
N SER A 45 -15.36 -12.97 -8.77
CA SER A 45 -14.67 -14.27 -8.82
C SER A 45 -14.21 -14.78 -10.19
N THR A 46 -14.40 -14.01 -11.27
CA THR A 46 -14.02 -14.40 -12.65
C THR A 46 -12.60 -13.96 -13.04
N PHE A 47 -11.86 -13.27 -12.18
CA PHE A 47 -10.51 -12.80 -12.51
C PHE A 47 -9.45 -13.87 -12.22
N ALA A 48 -8.59 -14.17 -13.19
CA ALA A 48 -7.48 -15.10 -13.01
C ALA A 48 -6.45 -14.53 -12.01
N THR A 49 -5.88 -15.39 -11.16
CA THR A 49 -4.85 -14.99 -10.17
C THR A 49 -3.68 -14.26 -10.82
N SER A 50 -3.28 -14.67 -12.03
CA SER A 50 -2.21 -14.02 -12.80
C SER A 50 -2.57 -12.59 -13.22
N GLU A 51 -3.82 -12.34 -13.63
CA GLU A 51 -4.26 -11.00 -14.02
C GLU A 51 -4.34 -10.08 -12.78
N MET A 52 -4.80 -10.61 -11.64
CA MET A 52 -4.75 -9.86 -10.38
C MET A 52 -3.34 -9.48 -9.98
N GLN A 53 -2.40 -10.41 -10.13
CA GLN A 53 -1.00 -10.16 -9.84
C GLN A 53 -0.43 -9.09 -10.77
N GLN A 54 -0.78 -9.11 -12.06
CA GLN A 54 -0.40 -8.05 -13.00
C GLN A 54 -0.97 -6.69 -12.60
N GLN A 55 -2.25 -6.61 -12.20
CA GLN A 55 -2.86 -5.36 -11.74
C GLN A 55 -2.20 -4.81 -10.46
N LEU A 56 -1.80 -5.71 -9.55
CA LEU A 56 -1.04 -5.35 -8.36
C LEU A 56 0.36 -4.83 -8.70
N LEU A 57 1.09 -5.54 -9.57
CA LEU A 57 2.43 -5.13 -10.02
C LEU A 57 2.41 -3.78 -10.74
N LEU A 58 1.41 -3.53 -11.58
CA LEU A 58 1.19 -2.21 -12.20
C LEU A 58 0.93 -1.12 -11.15
N GLY A 59 0.12 -1.43 -10.14
CA GLY A 59 -0.13 -0.53 -9.01
C GLY A 59 1.14 -0.21 -8.21
N VAL A 60 2.00 -1.21 -7.96
CA VAL A 60 3.28 -0.99 -7.28
C VAL A 60 4.27 -0.24 -8.18
N ALA A 61 4.31 -0.51 -9.48
CA ALA A 61 5.14 0.25 -10.41
C ALA A 61 4.74 1.74 -10.45
N MET A 62 3.45 2.05 -10.32
CA MET A 62 2.94 3.43 -10.30
C MET A 62 3.08 4.13 -8.93
N PHE A 63 2.78 3.44 -7.84
CA PHE A 63 2.65 4.07 -6.50
C PHE A 63 3.72 3.62 -5.50
N GLY A 64 4.50 2.59 -5.82
CA GLY A 64 5.51 1.99 -4.97
C GLY A 64 4.95 1.39 -3.67
N SER A 65 5.74 1.49 -2.61
CA SER A 65 5.40 1.05 -1.25
C SER A 65 4.18 1.76 -0.64
N ARG A 66 3.69 2.84 -1.26
CA ARG A 66 2.45 3.52 -0.85
C ARG A 66 1.22 2.66 -1.09
N LEU A 67 1.21 1.82 -2.12
CA LEU A 67 0.14 0.85 -2.39
C LEU A 67 0.05 -0.16 -1.25
N ALA A 68 1.17 -0.80 -0.96
CA ALA A 68 1.37 -1.72 0.17
C ALA A 68 0.88 -1.10 1.49
N ALA A 69 1.33 0.10 1.83
CA ALA A 69 0.92 0.80 3.05
C ALA A 69 -0.58 1.19 3.07
N GLN A 70 -1.22 1.38 1.92
CA GLN A 70 -2.67 1.59 1.83
C GLN A 70 -3.45 0.29 2.05
N LEU A 71 -3.01 -0.82 1.44
CA LEU A 71 -3.63 -2.14 1.64
C LEU A 71 -3.57 -2.54 3.11
N VAL A 72 -2.40 -2.38 3.74
CA VAL A 72 -2.20 -2.63 5.17
C VAL A 72 -3.13 -1.76 6.04
N ARG A 73 -3.32 -0.48 5.69
CA ARG A 73 -4.29 0.38 6.40
C ARG A 73 -5.73 -0.11 6.24
N LEU A 74 -6.11 -0.58 5.06
CA LEU A 74 -7.46 -1.10 4.82
C LEU A 74 -7.72 -2.43 5.54
N LEU A 75 -6.68 -3.16 5.95
CA LEU A 75 -6.81 -4.33 6.81
C LEU A 75 -7.52 -4.01 8.14
N GLN A 76 -7.47 -2.75 8.58
CA GLN A 76 -8.18 -2.26 9.77
C GLN A 76 -9.67 -2.00 9.52
N SER A 77 -10.19 -2.21 8.30
CA SER A 77 -11.62 -2.10 8.01
C SER A 77 -12.42 -3.07 8.87
N ASP A 78 -13.62 -2.67 9.30
CA ASP A 78 -14.51 -3.50 10.12
C ASP A 78 -15.11 -4.69 9.34
N ASP A 79 -15.23 -4.55 8.02
CA ASP A 79 -15.82 -5.56 7.14
C ASP A 79 -14.93 -6.81 6.98
N GLN A 80 -15.45 -7.98 7.39
CA GLN A 80 -14.71 -9.24 7.34
C GLN A 80 -14.36 -9.68 5.92
N GLN A 81 -15.30 -9.56 4.98
CA GLN A 81 -15.08 -9.95 3.60
C GLN A 81 -13.97 -9.09 3.00
N LYS A 82 -14.08 -7.76 3.16
CA LYS A 82 -13.06 -6.83 2.67
C LYS A 82 -11.66 -7.14 3.24
N ARG A 83 -11.56 -7.46 4.54
CA ARG A 83 -10.29 -7.88 5.16
C ARG A 83 -9.70 -9.13 4.52
N GLN A 84 -10.51 -10.16 4.27
CA GLN A 84 -10.04 -11.40 3.65
C GLN A 84 -9.50 -11.15 2.24
N HIS A 85 -10.18 -10.35 1.42
CA HIS A 85 -9.69 -9.96 0.10
C HIS A 85 -8.38 -9.17 0.19
N ILE A 86 -8.24 -8.29 1.18
CA ILE A 86 -7.00 -7.53 1.39
C ILE A 86 -5.84 -8.44 1.80
N VAL A 87 -6.08 -9.41 2.70
CA VAL A 87 -5.08 -10.41 3.06
C VAL A 87 -4.63 -11.17 1.82
N TRP A 88 -5.58 -11.61 0.99
CA TRP A 88 -5.26 -12.33 -0.24
C TRP A 88 -4.47 -11.47 -1.25
N LEU A 89 -4.86 -10.21 -1.45
CA LEU A 89 -4.13 -9.27 -2.30
C LEU A 89 -2.70 -9.00 -1.79
N LEU A 90 -2.53 -8.87 -0.48
CA LEU A 90 -1.22 -8.69 0.15
C LEU A 90 -0.35 -9.94 -0.09
N THR A 91 -0.89 -11.13 0.15
CA THR A 91 -0.19 -12.40 -0.12
C THR A 91 0.22 -12.53 -1.59
N LEU A 92 -0.64 -12.11 -2.52
CA LEU A 92 -0.35 -12.16 -3.95
C LEU A 92 0.70 -11.12 -4.38
N LEU A 93 0.72 -9.98 -3.69
CA LEU A 93 1.69 -8.93 -3.93
C LEU A 93 3.11 -9.34 -3.50
N ASP A 94 3.22 -10.12 -2.41
CA ASP A 94 4.49 -10.61 -1.84
C ASP A 94 5.54 -9.50 -1.64
N ASP A 95 5.08 -8.33 -1.21
CA ASP A 95 5.94 -7.16 -1.05
C ASP A 95 6.69 -7.21 0.29
N LYS A 96 8.03 -7.33 0.22
CA LYS A 96 8.88 -7.47 1.40
C LYS A 96 8.83 -6.24 2.32
N ASP A 97 8.55 -5.06 1.80
CA ASP A 97 8.40 -3.84 2.60
C ASP A 97 7.13 -3.86 3.47
N THR A 98 6.13 -4.68 3.14
CA THR A 98 4.93 -4.86 3.99
C THR A 98 5.17 -5.73 5.22
N ILE A 99 6.19 -6.60 5.21
CA ILE A 99 6.50 -7.52 6.31
C ILE A 99 6.64 -6.79 7.66
N PRO A 100 7.51 -5.77 7.82
CA PRO A 100 7.66 -5.07 9.09
C PRO A 100 6.37 -4.33 9.51
N LEU A 101 5.58 -3.84 8.55
CA LEU A 101 4.30 -3.20 8.85
C LEU A 101 3.27 -4.20 9.39
N LEU A 102 3.17 -5.38 8.75
CA LEU A 102 2.27 -6.45 9.17
C LEU A 102 2.67 -7.04 10.52
N GLN A 103 3.98 -7.20 10.77
CA GLN A 103 4.50 -7.66 12.06
C GLN A 103 4.11 -6.69 13.19
N ARG A 104 4.31 -5.38 12.97
CA ARG A 104 3.89 -4.35 13.94
C ARG A 104 2.38 -4.40 14.17
N MET A 105 1.57 -4.60 13.14
CA MET A 105 0.12 -4.71 13.29
C MET A 105 -0.30 -5.98 14.04
N SER A 106 0.33 -7.12 13.77
CA SER A 106 0.06 -8.38 14.49
C SER A 106 0.36 -8.26 16.00
N GLN A 107 1.45 -7.58 16.35
CA GLN A 107 1.89 -7.38 17.74
C GLN A 107 1.17 -6.22 18.45
N ASN A 108 0.42 -5.38 17.73
CA ASN A 108 -0.24 -4.24 18.32
C ASN A 108 -1.54 -4.64 19.04
N GLU A 109 -1.49 -4.69 20.37
CA GLU A 109 -2.61 -5.09 21.22
C GLU A 109 -3.80 -4.12 21.19
N GLN A 110 -3.60 -2.87 20.77
CA GLN A 110 -4.66 -1.88 20.59
C GLN A 110 -5.57 -2.21 19.40
N LEU A 111 -5.12 -3.06 18.48
CA LEU A 111 -5.91 -3.47 17.32
C LEU A 111 -6.85 -4.64 17.66
N ALA A 112 -7.99 -4.65 16.99
CA ALA A 112 -8.95 -5.73 17.09
C ALA A 112 -8.28 -7.09 16.81
N ARG A 113 -8.67 -8.12 17.57
CA ARG A 113 -8.11 -9.46 17.45
C ARG A 113 -8.16 -10.00 16.01
N SER A 114 -9.27 -9.73 15.32
CA SER A 114 -9.45 -10.12 13.91
C SER A 114 -8.42 -9.50 12.98
N VAL A 115 -8.07 -8.22 13.19
CA VAL A 115 -7.06 -7.52 12.36
C VAL A 115 -5.67 -8.10 12.61
N ARG A 116 -5.33 -8.39 13.87
CA ARG A 116 -4.05 -9.05 14.24
C ARG A 116 -3.92 -10.43 13.60
N LEU A 117 -4.99 -11.23 13.63
CA LEU A 117 -5.03 -12.54 12.99
C LEU A 117 -4.90 -12.42 11.47
N SER A 118 -5.60 -11.48 10.84
CA SER A 118 -5.47 -11.20 9.40
C SER A 118 -4.04 -10.79 9.02
N ALA A 119 -3.39 -9.96 9.81
CA ALA A 119 -2.00 -9.55 9.56
C ALA A 119 -1.04 -10.75 9.66
N SER A 120 -1.24 -11.59 10.68
CA SER A 120 -0.46 -12.83 10.86
C SER A 120 -0.68 -13.82 9.73
N LEU A 121 -1.92 -13.93 9.22
CA LEU A 121 -2.26 -14.78 8.10
C LEU A 121 -1.64 -14.28 6.79
N ALA A 122 -1.62 -12.97 6.56
CA ALA A 122 -0.93 -12.38 5.41
C ALA A 122 0.58 -12.67 5.45
N LEU A 123 1.21 -12.50 6.62
CA LEU A 123 2.63 -12.84 6.82
C LEU A 123 2.93 -14.32 6.53
N ALA A 124 2.06 -15.23 6.99
CA ALA A 124 2.17 -16.65 6.69
C ALA A 124 1.97 -16.95 5.20
N GLY A 125 1.02 -16.28 4.55
CA GLY A 125 0.77 -16.40 3.11
C GLY A 125 1.97 -15.95 2.26
N MET A 126 2.66 -14.89 2.66
CA MET A 126 3.88 -14.38 2.02
C MET A 126 5.12 -15.24 2.31
N GLY A 127 5.00 -16.30 3.12
CA GLY A 127 6.17 -17.07 3.60
C GLY A 127 7.11 -16.27 4.52
N ALA A 128 6.70 -15.07 4.96
CA ALA A 128 7.39 -14.18 5.87
C ALA A 128 7.10 -14.49 7.35
N THR A 129 6.82 -15.75 7.66
CA THR A 129 6.76 -16.24 9.04
C THR A 129 8.15 -16.25 9.65
N ALA A 130 8.22 -15.95 10.95
CA ALA A 130 9.46 -15.97 11.73
C ALA A 130 10.24 -17.30 11.58
N GLU A 131 9.52 -18.38 11.28
CA GLU A 131 10.06 -19.74 11.08
C GLU A 131 10.89 -19.87 9.79
N SER A 132 10.54 -19.15 8.72
CA SER A 132 11.28 -19.16 7.45
C SER A 132 12.59 -18.37 7.52
N THR A 133 12.63 -17.31 8.35
CA THR A 133 13.85 -16.54 8.57
C THR A 133 14.90 -17.30 9.38
N GLU A 134 14.50 -18.25 10.25
CA GLU A 134 15.46 -19.09 10.96
C GLU A 134 16.09 -20.17 10.05
N HIS A 135 15.33 -20.70 9.08
CA HIS A 135 15.83 -21.76 8.20
C HIS A 135 16.84 -21.27 7.14
N TYR A 136 16.80 -19.99 6.76
CA TYR A 136 17.81 -19.42 5.85
C TYR A 136 19.11 -19.01 6.57
N GLN A 137 19.05 -18.59 7.84
CA GLN A 137 20.26 -18.30 8.64
C GLN A 137 21.00 -19.57 9.06
N ARG A 138 20.28 -20.68 9.32
CA ARG A 138 20.92 -21.95 9.69
C ARG A 138 21.63 -22.68 8.55
N LYS A 139 21.38 -22.35 7.27
CA LYS A 139 21.98 -23.09 6.14
C LYS A 139 23.33 -22.55 5.64
N SER A 140 23.86 -21.46 6.24
CA SER A 140 25.21 -20.96 5.96
C SER A 140 26.28 -21.36 6.99
N SER A 141 25.99 -22.29 7.90
CA SER A 141 26.95 -22.75 8.91
C SER A 141 27.38 -24.22 8.80
N TYR A 142 26.97 -24.94 7.75
CA TYR A 142 27.47 -26.30 7.47
C TYR A 142 28.57 -26.27 6.41
N ALA A 143 29.70 -25.64 6.72
CA ALA A 143 30.95 -25.80 6.00
C ALA A 143 32.10 -25.90 7.01
N ILE A 144 32.10 -26.98 7.79
CA ILE A 144 33.28 -27.46 8.54
C ILE A 144 33.22 -28.99 8.50
N GLY A 145 34.26 -29.61 7.93
CA GLY A 145 34.47 -31.05 7.88
C GLY A 145 35.18 -31.47 6.61
#